data_AF-A0A2T4T4I8-F1
#
_entry.id   AF-A0A2T4T4I8-F1
#
_cell.length_a   1.000
_cell.length_b   1.000
_cell.length_c   1.000
_cell.angle_alpha   90.00
_cell.angle_beta   90.00
_cell.angle_gamma   90.00
#
_symmetry.space_group_name_H-M   'P 1'
#
loop_
_entity.id
_entity.type
_entity.pdbx_description
1 polymer ?
#
loop_
_entity_poly.entity_id
_entity_poly.type
_entity_poly.pdbx_seq_one_letter_code
_entity_poly.pdbx_strand_id
1 'polypeptide(L)'
;MNELEQEIQAFFRSFALQVINDAKADATDPRAIKQAMLEHYEDIYPAFARTQTFKACPEGSERYKMMVEAYRHNFTILLEGRLP
;
A
#
# COMPACT_ATOMS: atom_id res chain seq x y z
N MET A 1 -2.75 -14.76 7.41
CA MET A 1 -2.22 -13.39 7.40
C MET A 1 -1.96 -12.99 8.83
N ASN A 2 -0.72 -12.71 9.17
CA ASN A 2 -0.31 -12.27 10.50
C ASN A 2 -0.64 -10.78 10.71
N GLU A 3 -0.51 -10.29 11.96
CA GLU A 3 -0.88 -8.92 12.33
C GLU A 3 -0.12 -7.86 11.50
N LEU A 4 1.18 -8.07 11.26
CA LEU A 4 2.00 -7.16 10.45
C LEU A 4 1.49 -7.06 9.01
N GLU A 5 1.16 -8.19 8.39
CA GLU A 5 0.59 -8.22 7.04
C GLU A 5 -0.75 -7.48 6.97
N GLN A 6 -1.61 -7.62 8.00
CA GLN A 6 -2.88 -6.92 8.11
C GLN A 6 -2.71 -5.41 8.24
N GLU A 7 -1.77 -4.95 9.06
CA GLU A 7 -1.46 -3.52 9.20
C GLU A 7 -0.98 -2.90 7.88
N ILE A 8 -0.12 -3.63 7.16
CA ILE A 8 0.40 -3.17 5.86
C ILE A 8 -0.72 -3.13 4.82
N GLN A 9 -1.55 -4.17 4.74
CA GLN A 9 -2.72 -4.18 3.86
C GLN A 9 -3.67 -3.02 4.19
N ALA A 10 -3.96 -2.78 5.46
CA ALA A 10 -4.82 -1.68 5.90
C ALA A 10 -4.24 -0.31 5.52
N PHE A 11 -2.92 -0.12 5.64
CA PHE A 11 -2.24 1.08 5.15
C PHE A 11 -2.44 1.27 3.64
N PHE A 12 -2.12 0.25 2.83
CA PHE A 12 -2.23 0.34 1.37
C PHE A 12 -3.67 0.60 0.91
N ARG A 13 -4.63 -0.09 1.52
CA ARG A 13 -6.06 0.10 1.23
C ARG A 13 -6.52 1.51 1.58
N SER A 14 -6.11 2.04 2.73
CA SER A 14 -6.48 3.40 3.15
C SER A 14 -5.86 4.45 2.24
N PHE A 15 -4.58 4.28 1.89
CA PHE A 15 -3.88 5.15 0.96
C PHE A 15 -4.56 5.18 -0.41
N ALA A 16 -4.86 4.01 -0.97
CA ALA A 16 -5.50 3.90 -2.28
C ALA A 16 -6.90 4.53 -2.29
N LEU A 17 -7.71 4.28 -1.25
CA LEU A 17 -9.03 4.91 -1.13
C LEU A 17 -8.94 6.44 -1.05
N GLN A 18 -7.94 6.98 -0.35
CA GLN A 18 -7.71 8.42 -0.31
C GLN A 18 -7.36 8.97 -1.70
N VAL A 19 -6.39 8.36 -2.39
CA VAL A 19 -5.98 8.76 -3.75
C VAL A 19 -7.16 8.71 -4.73
N ILE A 20 -7.94 7.62 -4.70
CA ILE A 20 -9.12 7.46 -5.56
C ILE A 20 -10.16 8.54 -5.30
N ASN A 21 -10.43 8.85 -4.03
CA ASN A 21 -11.38 9.90 -3.65
C ASN A 21 -10.90 11.29 -4.09
N ASP A 22 -9.62 11.60 -3.89
CA ASP A 22 -9.03 12.89 -4.25
C ASP A 22 -9.02 13.09 -5.79
N ALA A 23 -8.72 12.02 -6.54
CA ALA A 23 -8.77 11.99 -7.99
C ALA A 23 -10.21 11.91 -8.56
N LYS A 24 -11.23 11.68 -7.71
CA LYS A 24 -12.62 11.36 -8.11
C LYS A 24 -12.69 10.18 -9.09
N ALA A 25 -11.77 9.23 -8.94
CA ALA A 25 -11.73 8.02 -9.76
C ALA A 25 -12.82 7.04 -9.32
N ASP A 26 -13.26 6.19 -10.25
CA ASP A 26 -14.21 5.12 -9.95
C ASP A 26 -13.50 3.96 -9.25
N ALA A 27 -13.79 3.75 -7.96
CA ALA A 27 -13.25 2.67 -7.16
C ALA A 27 -13.75 1.27 -7.58
N THR A 28 -14.68 1.18 -8.53
CA THR A 28 -15.19 -0.07 -9.09
C THR A 28 -14.57 -0.40 -10.45
N ASP A 29 -13.90 0.56 -11.09
CA ASP A 29 -13.18 0.35 -12.35
C ASP A 29 -11.68 0.10 -12.08
N PRO A 30 -11.16 -1.11 -12.35
CA PRO A 30 -9.75 -1.43 -12.18
C PRO A 30 -8.81 -0.52 -12.99
N ARG A 31 -9.26 -0.01 -14.15
CA ARG A 31 -8.43 0.89 -14.96
C ARG A 31 -8.30 2.26 -14.29
N ALA A 32 -9.38 2.78 -13.73
CA ALA A 32 -9.39 4.04 -13.00
C ALA A 32 -8.53 3.95 -11.73
N ILE A 33 -8.65 2.86 -10.96
CA ILE A 33 -7.77 2.59 -9.80
C ILE A 33 -6.31 2.57 -10.24
N LYS A 34 -5.98 1.79 -11.28
CA LYS A 34 -4.60 1.67 -11.76
C LYS A 34 -4.03 3.01 -12.18
N GLN A 35 -4.80 3.81 -12.92
CA GLN A 35 -4.35 5.11 -13.39
C GLN A 35 -4.07 6.06 -12.23
N ALA A 36 -5.01 6.20 -11.29
CA ALA A 36 -4.81 7.03 -10.10
C ALA A 36 -3.59 6.56 -9.28
N MET A 37 -3.40 5.23 -9.16
CA MET A 37 -2.25 4.70 -8.44
C MET A 37 -0.92 4.92 -9.15
N LEU A 38 -0.89 4.91 -10.48
CA LEU A 38 0.32 5.23 -11.27
C LEU A 38 0.72 6.71 -11.19
N GLU A 39 -0.19 7.60 -10.80
CA GLU A 39 0.12 9.02 -10.57
C GLU A 39 0.70 9.26 -9.16
N HIS A 40 0.44 8.35 -8.21
CA HIS A 40 0.77 8.52 -6.79
C HIS A 40 1.64 7.40 -6.20
N TYR A 41 2.18 6.49 -7.01
CA TYR A 41 2.95 5.34 -6.50
C TYR A 41 4.24 5.77 -5.78
N GLU A 42 4.86 6.89 -6.19
CA GLU A 42 6.05 7.43 -5.54
C GLU A 42 5.76 7.96 -4.12
N ASP A 43 4.51 8.32 -3.83
CA ASP A 43 4.07 8.83 -2.53
C ASP A 43 3.84 7.72 -1.50
N ILE A 44 3.71 6.45 -1.93
CA ILE A 44 3.41 5.31 -1.06
C ILE A 44 4.55 5.09 -0.06
N TYR A 45 5.80 5.04 -0.53
CA TYR A 45 6.96 4.81 0.34
C TYR A 45 7.14 5.89 1.41
N PRO A 46 7.19 7.20 1.08
CA PRO A 46 7.34 8.25 2.10
C PRO A 46 6.15 8.31 3.07
N ALA A 47 4.95 7.94 2.65
CA ALA A 47 3.81 7.79 3.55
C ALA A 47 4.00 6.57 4.48
N PHE A 48 4.38 5.42 3.94
CA PHE A 48 4.58 4.18 4.70
C PHE A 48 5.71 4.29 5.71
N ALA A 49 6.83 4.91 5.34
CA ALA A 49 8.00 5.10 6.20
C ALA A 49 7.70 5.92 7.47
N ARG A 50 6.61 6.71 7.48
CA ARG A 50 6.18 7.48 8.66
C ARG A 50 5.38 6.66 9.67
N THR A 51 4.82 5.51 9.25
CA THR A 51 3.96 4.65 10.07
C THR A 51 4.71 4.04 11.25
N GLN A 52 3.97 3.67 12.30
CA GLN A 52 4.53 2.93 13.43
C GLN A 52 4.94 1.51 13.01
N THR A 53 4.19 0.89 12.10
CA THR A 53 4.49 -0.43 11.52
C THR A 53 5.90 -0.48 10.91
N PHE A 54 6.27 0.51 10.09
CA PHE A 54 7.62 0.59 9.53
C PHE A 54 8.69 0.78 10.62
N LYS A 55 8.46 1.69 11.57
CA LYS A 55 9.40 1.98 12.68
C LYS A 55 9.59 0.79 13.62
N ALA A 56 8.60 -0.08 13.75
CA ALA A 56 8.64 -1.29 14.57
C ALA A 56 9.32 -2.48 13.87
N CYS A 57 9.81 -2.30 12.64
CA CYS A 57 10.51 -3.33 11.87
C CYS A 57 11.99 -2.95 11.69
N PRO A 58 12.90 -3.35 12.60
CA PRO A 58 14.32 -3.06 12.48
C PRO A 58 14.91 -3.67 11.21
N GLU A 59 15.70 -2.89 10.46
CA GLU A 59 16.34 -3.35 9.23
C GLU A 59 17.14 -4.64 9.45
N GLY A 60 17.01 -5.59 8.52
CA GLY A 60 17.68 -6.88 8.59
C GLY A 60 17.01 -7.94 9.48
N SER A 61 16.00 -7.58 10.29
CA SER A 61 15.23 -8.55 11.07
C SER A 61 14.30 -9.41 10.21
N GLU A 62 13.90 -10.57 10.71
CA GLU A 62 12.86 -11.39 10.06
C GLU A 62 11.54 -10.62 9.90
N ARG A 63 11.20 -9.77 10.88
CA ARG A 63 10.02 -8.90 10.81
C ARG A 63 10.13 -7.89 9.67
N TYR A 64 11.32 -7.33 9.44
CA TYR A 64 11.56 -6.44 8.30
C TYR A 64 11.44 -7.15 6.96
N LYS A 65 11.95 -8.38 6.83
CA LYS A 65 11.77 -9.19 5.61
C LYS A 65 10.29 -9.46 5.33
N MET A 66 9.52 -9.84 6.35
CA MET A 66 8.06 -10.02 6.22
C MET A 66 7.35 -8.72 5.83
N MET A 67 7.74 -7.59 6.43
CA MET A 67 7.21 -6.28 6.08
C MET A 67 7.48 -5.93 4.60
N VAL A 68 8.69 -6.17 4.11
CA VAL A 68 9.08 -5.91 2.72
C VAL A 68 8.27 -6.77 1.74
N GLU A 69 8.10 -8.07 2.04
CA GLU A 69 7.31 -8.98 1.20
C GLU A 69 5.82 -8.56 1.18
N ALA A 70 5.24 -8.26 2.33
CA ALA A 70 3.87 -7.76 2.42
C ALA A 70 3.70 -6.42 1.69
N TYR A 71 4.64 -5.50 1.85
CA TYR A 71 4.65 -4.22 1.13
C TYR A 71 4.65 -4.45 -0.38
N ARG A 72 5.57 -5.29 -0.89
CA ARG A 72 5.69 -5.60 -2.32
C ARG A 72 4.42 -6.26 -2.87
N HIS A 73 3.82 -7.17 -2.11
CA HIS A 73 2.57 -7.82 -2.49
C HIS A 73 1.43 -6.80 -2.67
N ASN A 74 1.17 -5.96 -1.66
CA ASN A 74 0.12 -4.96 -1.70
C ASN A 74 0.38 -3.88 -2.79
N PHE A 75 1.63 -3.49 -2.97
CA PHE A 75 2.04 -2.59 -4.05
C PHE A 75 1.71 -3.15 -5.43
N THR A 76 1.95 -4.45 -5.64
CA THR A 76 1.65 -5.12 -6.91
C THR A 76 0.14 -5.15 -7.18
N ILE A 77 -0.66 -5.45 -6.16
CA ILE A 77 -2.14 -5.44 -6.25
C ILE A 77 -2.66 -4.08 -6.72
N LEU A 78 -2.13 -2.98 -6.16
CA LEU A 78 -2.52 -1.63 -6.59
C LEU A 78 -2.17 -1.35 -8.06
N LEU A 79 -0.97 -1.75 -8.51
CA LEU A 79 -0.55 -1.57 -9.90
C LEU A 79 -1.31 -2.45 -10.90
N GLU A 80 -1.97 -3.52 -10.42
CA GLU A 80 -2.94 -4.31 -11.18
C GLU A 80 -4.34 -3.69 -11.22
N GLY A 81 -4.56 -2.55 -10.54
CA GLY A 81 -5.84 -1.87 -10.47
C GLY A 81 -6.81 -2.49 -9.46
N ARG A 82 -6.30 -3.18 -8.44
CA ARG A 82 -7.12 -3.81 -7.41
C ARG A 82 -6.86 -3.15 -6.07
N LEU A 83 -7.87 -3.17 -5.20
CA LEU A 83 -7.71 -2.78 -3.82
C LEU A 83 -7.24 -3.99 -3.00
N PRO A 84 -6.13 -3.88 -2.26
CA PRO A 84 -5.70 -4.90 -1.33
C PRO A 84 -6.70 -5.08 -0.19
#